data_AF-A0ABD3W5K9-F1
#
_entry.id   AF-A0ABD3W5K9-F1
#
_cell.length_a   1.000
_cell.length_b   1.000
_cell.length_c   1.000
_cell.angle_alpha   90.00
_cell.angle_beta   90.00
_cell.angle_gamma   90.00
#
_symmetry.space_group_name_H-M   'P 1'
#
loop_
_entity.id
_entity.type
_entity.pdbx_description
1 polymer ?
#
loop_
_entity_poly.entity_id
_entity_poly.type
_entity_poly.pdbx_seq_one_letter_code
_entity_poly.pdbx_strand_id
1 'polypeptide(L)'
;MPRKRKEIDSCSEDSDDSRKHTKNNGHPIQRNAANARERARMRVLSKAFSKLKTTLPWVPPDTKLSKLDTLRLAASYIAHLNQLLEGGVDDCTQQAFMHPINLVSLI
;
A
#
# COMPACT_ATOMS: atom_id res chain seq x y z
N MET A 1 27.00 20.77 21.20
CA MET A 1 28.02 19.99 21.93
C MET A 1 28.38 18.73 21.12
N PRO A 2 29.63 18.54 20.69
CA PRO A 2 30.03 17.40 19.88
C PRO A 2 30.27 16.15 20.75
N ARG A 3 29.67 15.01 20.39
CA ARG A 3 29.77 13.75 21.14
C ARG A 3 31.07 13.04 20.81
N LYS A 4 31.93 12.89 21.82
CA LYS A 4 33.22 12.20 21.79
C LYS A 4 33.03 10.72 21.44
N ARG A 5 33.67 10.29 20.35
CA ARG A 5 33.74 8.88 19.92
C ARG A 5 34.60 8.13 20.94
N LYS A 6 34.04 7.12 21.61
CA LYS A 6 34.79 6.27 22.54
C LYS A 6 35.29 5.05 21.75
N GLU A 7 36.61 4.89 21.80
CA GLU A 7 37.42 3.83 21.23
C GLU A 7 36.83 2.44 21.48
N ILE A 8 36.97 1.55 20.50
CA ILE A 8 36.57 0.16 20.53
C ILE A 8 37.77 -0.60 21.08
N ASP A 9 37.66 -1.23 22.25
CA ASP A 9 38.71 -2.12 22.75
C ASP A 9 38.14 -3.39 23.39
N SER A 10 38.82 -4.48 23.00
CA SER A 10 38.91 -5.87 23.41
C SER A 10 37.72 -6.70 23.89
N CYS A 11 37.62 -7.86 23.24
CA CYS A 11 36.98 -9.09 23.70
C CYS A 11 37.53 -9.56 25.06
N SER A 12 36.63 -10.04 25.91
CA SER A 12 36.93 -11.01 26.97
C SER A 12 35.65 -11.77 27.30
N GLU A 13 35.62 -13.05 26.91
CA GLU A 13 34.63 -14.03 27.35
C GLU A 13 34.97 -14.46 28.79
N ASP A 14 34.02 -14.39 29.71
CA ASP A 14 34.06 -15.19 30.95
C ASP A 14 32.62 -15.53 31.38
N SER A 15 32.49 -16.70 32.00
CA SER A 15 31.25 -17.45 32.19
C SER A 15 30.64 -17.25 33.59
N ASP A 16 29.34 -17.56 33.65
CA ASP A 16 28.66 -18.21 34.78
C ASP A 16 27.76 -17.40 35.75
N ASP A 17 26.60 -18.03 35.97
CA ASP A 17 25.50 -17.97 36.93
C ASP A 17 25.08 -16.65 37.61
N SER A 18 23.84 -16.24 37.37
CA SER A 18 22.85 -16.03 38.44
C SER A 18 21.47 -15.62 37.92
N ARG A 19 20.48 -16.42 38.29
CA ARG A 19 19.04 -16.21 38.07
C ARG A 19 18.56 -14.86 38.61
N LYS A 20 17.86 -14.05 37.78
CA LYS A 20 16.82 -13.11 38.22
C LYS A 20 15.90 -12.67 37.06
N HIS A 21 14.67 -13.21 37.09
CA HIS A 21 13.38 -12.48 36.97
C HIS A 21 13.52 -11.00 36.50
N THR A 22 13.06 -10.59 35.31
CA THR A 22 11.65 -10.51 34.89
C THR A 22 11.52 -10.49 33.37
N LYS A 23 10.56 -11.27 32.88
CA LYS A 23 10.06 -11.24 31.50
C LYS A 23 9.35 -9.89 31.27
N ASN A 24 9.64 -9.20 30.16
CA ASN A 24 8.72 -8.34 29.38
C ASN A 24 9.40 -7.34 28.42
N ASN A 25 10.64 -7.58 27.96
CA ASN A 25 11.19 -6.83 26.82
C ASN A 25 11.17 -7.69 25.56
N GLY A 26 9.99 -7.86 24.97
CA GLY A 26 9.86 -8.34 23.59
C GLY A 26 10.72 -7.45 22.69
N HIS A 27 11.88 -8.00 22.29
CA HIS A 27 13.06 -7.26 21.85
C HIS A 27 12.72 -6.20 20.78
N PRO A 28 13.17 -4.94 20.91
CA PRO A 28 12.96 -3.90 19.89
C PRO A 28 13.41 -4.33 18.49
N ILE A 29 14.37 -5.26 18.41
CA ILE A 29 14.83 -5.92 17.17
C ILE A 29 13.70 -6.71 16.48
N GLN A 30 12.91 -7.50 17.23
CA GLN A 30 11.83 -8.31 16.68
C GLN A 30 10.66 -7.44 16.19
N ARG A 31 10.35 -6.36 16.93
CA ARG A 31 9.38 -5.34 16.51
C ARG A 31 9.85 -4.61 15.25
N ASN A 32 11.13 -4.24 15.18
CA ASN A 32 11.70 -3.59 13.99
C ASN A 32 11.66 -4.53 12.76
N ALA A 33 11.97 -5.81 12.95
CA ALA A 33 11.87 -6.82 11.90
C ALA A 33 10.42 -7.00 11.43
N ALA A 34 9.45 -7.04 12.34
CA ALA A 34 8.02 -7.09 12.00
C ALA A 34 7.57 -5.85 11.20
N ASN A 35 7.95 -4.65 11.65
CA ASN A 35 7.66 -3.41 10.95
C ASN A 35 8.30 -3.35 9.55
N ALA A 36 9.49 -3.92 9.38
CA ALA A 36 10.14 -4.03 8.08
C ALA A 36 9.36 -4.96 7.13
N ARG A 37 8.88 -6.10 7.66
CA ARG A 37 8.02 -7.03 6.89
C ARG A 37 6.71 -6.36 6.46
N GLU A 38 6.04 -5.65 7.37
CA GLU A 38 4.78 -4.98 7.00
C GLU A 38 5.00 -3.88 5.96
N ARG A 39 6.10 -3.11 6.07
CA ARG A 39 6.48 -2.15 5.02
C ARG A 39 6.71 -2.83 3.67
N ALA A 40 7.35 -4.00 3.64
CA ALA A 40 7.53 -4.77 2.41
C ALA A 40 6.18 -5.22 1.83
N ARG A 41 5.29 -5.76 2.66
CA ARG A 41 3.92 -6.14 2.27
C ARG A 41 3.15 -4.96 1.67
N MET A 42 3.22 -3.80 2.33
CA MET A 42 2.56 -2.58 1.85
C MET A 42 3.14 -2.04 0.55
N ARG A 43 4.45 -2.20 0.28
CA ARG A 43 5.05 -1.85 -1.02
C ARG A 43 4.49 -2.71 -2.15
N VAL A 44 4.33 -4.02 -1.93
CA VAL A 44 3.72 -4.94 -2.92
C VAL A 44 2.28 -4.52 -3.20
N LEU A 45 1.51 -4.24 -2.15
CA LEU A 45 0.12 -3.76 -2.29
C LEU A 45 0.05 -2.44 -3.08
N SER A 46 0.89 -1.46 -2.75
CA SER A 46 0.95 -0.18 -3.47
C SER A 46 1.32 -0.37 -4.94
N LYS A 47 2.25 -1.28 -5.25
CA LYS A 47 2.61 -1.60 -6.65
C LYS A 47 1.44 -2.21 -7.42
N ALA A 48 0.71 -3.14 -6.81
CA ALA A 48 -0.50 -3.72 -7.41
C ALA A 48 -1.57 -2.64 -7.63
N PHE A 49 -1.72 -1.71 -6.69
CA PHE A 49 -2.64 -0.59 -6.81
C PHE A 49 -2.28 0.38 -7.95
N SER A 50 -0.99 0.71 -8.09
CA SER A 50 -0.50 1.49 -9.23
C SER A 50 -0.76 0.79 -10.56
N LYS A 51 -0.57 -0.54 -10.62
CA LYS A 51 -0.89 -1.33 -11.82
C LYS A 51 -2.39 -1.27 -12.15
N LEU A 52 -3.26 -1.39 -11.15
CA LEU A 52 -4.70 -1.24 -11.34
C LEU A 52 -5.06 0.13 -11.89
N LYS A 53 -4.45 1.22 -11.39
CA LYS A 53 -4.69 2.56 -11.95
C LYS A 53 -4.35 2.66 -13.43
N THR A 54 -3.24 2.04 -13.85
CA THR A 54 -2.80 2.10 -15.26
C THR A 54 -3.69 1.30 -16.22
N THR A 55 -4.52 0.40 -15.70
CA THR A 55 -5.49 -0.35 -16.53
C THR A 55 -6.82 0.38 -16.69
N LEU A 56 -7.05 1.48 -15.96
CA LEU A 56 -8.30 2.23 -16.06
C LEU A 56 -8.28 3.12 -17.29
N PRO A 57 -9.33 3.05 -18.13
CA PRO A 57 -9.43 3.93 -19.29
C PRO A 57 -9.68 5.37 -18.81
N TRP A 58 -9.28 6.35 -19.63
CA TRP A 58 -9.53 7.79 -19.40
C TRP A 58 -8.82 8.40 -18.19
N VAL A 59 -7.94 7.65 -17.53
CA VAL A 59 -7.14 8.13 -16.38
C VAL A 59 -5.68 8.29 -16.83
N PRO A 60 -5.21 9.52 -17.01
CA PRO A 60 -3.78 9.78 -17.20
C PRO A 60 -2.93 9.20 -16.06
N PRO A 61 -1.74 8.65 -16.33
CA PRO A 61 -0.92 7.95 -15.33
C PRO A 61 -0.48 8.84 -14.15
N ASP A 62 -0.43 10.14 -14.34
CA ASP A 62 -0.12 11.19 -13.35
C ASP A 62 -1.34 11.62 -12.52
N THR A 63 -2.54 11.16 -12.85
CA THR A 63 -3.76 11.51 -12.12
C THR A 63 -3.74 10.97 -10.70
N LYS A 64 -3.98 11.85 -9.72
CA LYS A 64 -4.07 11.51 -8.31
C LYS A 64 -5.46 10.95 -7.97
N LEU A 65 -5.67 9.66 -8.19
CA LEU A 65 -6.85 8.95 -7.70
C LEU A 65 -6.68 8.45 -6.27
N SER A 66 -7.73 8.58 -5.45
CA SER A 66 -7.78 7.95 -4.14
C SER A 66 -7.90 6.43 -4.26
N LYS A 67 -7.66 5.72 -3.14
CA LYS A 67 -7.83 4.26 -3.13
C LYS A 67 -9.28 3.85 -3.39
N LEU A 68 -10.22 4.59 -2.84
CA LEU A 68 -11.64 4.31 -3.02
C LEU A 68 -12.06 4.55 -4.48
N ASP A 69 -11.65 5.68 -5.05
CA ASP A 69 -12.06 6.07 -6.40
C ASP A 69 -11.51 5.11 -7.45
N THR A 70 -10.26 4.68 -7.30
CA THR A 70 -9.66 3.66 -8.19
C THR A 70 -10.46 2.36 -8.14
N LEU A 71 -10.91 1.93 -6.96
CA LEU A 71 -11.71 0.70 -6.81
C LEU A 71 -13.11 0.87 -7.43
N ARG A 72 -13.76 2.02 -7.20
CA ARG A 72 -15.06 2.34 -7.81
C ARG A 72 -14.96 2.33 -9.33
N LEU A 73 -13.97 3.04 -9.88
CA LEU A 73 -13.76 3.13 -11.32
C LEU A 73 -13.40 1.77 -11.95
N ALA A 74 -12.61 0.94 -11.26
CA ALA A 74 -12.33 -0.42 -11.71
C ALA A 74 -13.60 -1.29 -11.78
N ALA A 75 -14.45 -1.24 -10.75
CA ALA A 75 -15.70 -2.00 -10.73
C ALA A 75 -16.66 -1.54 -11.84
N SER A 76 -16.81 -0.22 -12.03
CA SER A 76 -17.61 0.34 -13.12
C SER A 76 -17.06 -0.07 -14.49
N TYR A 77 -15.74 -0.09 -14.66
CA TYR A 77 -15.13 -0.50 -15.92
C TYR A 77 -15.38 -1.98 -16.24
N ILE A 78 -15.26 -2.87 -15.25
CA ILE A 78 -15.60 -4.29 -15.43
C ILE A 78 -17.08 -4.45 -15.85
N ALA A 79 -18.00 -3.76 -15.18
CA ALA A 79 -19.43 -3.82 -15.51
C ALA A 79 -19.71 -3.32 -16.93
N HIS A 80 -19.05 -2.25 -17.36
CA HIS A 80 -19.16 -1.73 -18.72
C HIS A 80 -18.66 -2.73 -19.77
N LEU A 81 -17.50 -3.36 -19.54
CA LEU A 81 -16.98 -4.38 -20.45
C LEU A 81 -17.94 -5.56 -20.58
N ASN A 82 -18.58 -5.99 -19.48
CA ASN A 82 -19.59 -7.05 -19.51
C ASN A 82 -20.82 -6.66 -20.36
N GLN A 83 -21.34 -5.44 -20.20
CA GLN A 83 -22.47 -4.96 -21.00
C GLN A 83 -22.14 -4.90 -22.50
N LEU A 84 -20.92 -4.46 -22.84
CA LEU A 84 -20.41 -4.43 -24.21
C LEU A 84 -20.36 -5.84 -24.83
N LEU A 85 -19.96 -6.85 -24.04
CA LEU A 85 -19.90 -8.25 -24.46
C LEU A 85 -21.30 -8.86 -24.64
N GLU A 86 -22.28 -8.43 -23.85
CA GLU A 86 -23.67 -8.92 -23.89
C GLU A 86 -24.52 -8.29 -25.01
N GLY A 87 -23.96 -7.38 -25.81
CA GLY A 87 -24.61 -6.80 -27.00
C GLY A 87 -25.51 -5.60 -26.72
N GLY A 88 -25.52 -5.08 -25.50
CA GLY A 88 -26.27 -3.87 -25.12
C GLY A 88 -25.50 -2.59 -25.45
N VAL A 89 -25.32 -2.27 -26.73
CA VAL A 89 -24.85 -0.93 -27.13
C VAL A 89 -26.06 -0.05 -27.36
N ASP A 90 -26.64 0.47 -26.29
CA ASP A 90 -27.40 1.71 -26.38
C ASP A 90 -26.38 2.85 -26.29
N ASP A 91 -26.12 3.47 -27.45
CA ASP A 91 -25.21 4.62 -27.69
C ASP A 91 -25.41 5.81 -26.71
N CYS A 92 -26.44 5.79 -25.87
CA CYS A 92 -26.74 6.80 -24.87
C CYS A 92 -25.92 6.70 -23.57
N THR A 93 -25.25 5.57 -23.30
CA THR A 93 -24.42 5.42 -22.09
C THR A 93 -22.98 5.89 -22.23
N GLN A 94 -22.49 6.15 -23.46
CA GLN A 94 -21.13 6.67 -23.71
C GLN A 94 -20.85 7.98 -22.95
N GLN A 95 -21.87 8.78 -22.64
CA GLN A 95 -21.73 10.04 -21.94
C GLN A 95 -21.82 9.93 -20.41
N ALA A 96 -22.30 8.79 -19.89
CA ALA A 96 -22.45 8.54 -18.45
C ALA A 96 -21.25 7.81 -17.83
N PHE A 97 -20.35 7.25 -18.63
CA PHE A 97 -19.12 6.63 -18.15
C PHE A 97 -18.05 7.68 -17.81
N MET A 98 -18.33 8.42 -16.73
CA MET A 98 -17.35 8.97 -15.80
C MET A 98 -16.12 9.62 -16.45
N HIS A 99 -16.35 10.81 -17.01
CA HIS A 99 -15.27 11.79 -17.12
C HIS A 99 -14.62 11.99 -15.74
N PRO A 100 -13.29 12.24 -15.70
CA PRO A 100 -12.51 12.26 -14.47
C PRO A 100 -13.13 13.28 -13.51
N ILE A 101 -12.89 13.13 -12.21
CA ILE A 101 -13.25 14.04 -11.10
C ILE A 101 -14.71 14.15 -10.62
N ASN A 102 -15.73 13.54 -11.24
CA ASN A 102 -17.13 13.65 -10.76
C ASN A 102 -17.66 12.46 -9.91
N LEU A 103 -16.86 11.89 -9.01
CA LEU A 103 -17.41 11.00 -7.95
C LEU A 103 -18.07 11.77 -6.80
N VAL A 104 -18.09 13.11 -6.86
CA VAL A 104 -18.70 14.00 -5.86
C VAL A 104 -20.09 14.51 -6.22
N SER A 105 -20.66 14.15 -7.39
CA SER A 105 -21.96 14.69 -7.83
C SER A 105 -23.15 13.73 -7.67
N LEU A 106 -22.97 12.61 -6.95
CA LEU A 106 -24.05 11.65 -6.65
C LEU A 106 -24.13 11.34 -5.14
N ILE A 107 -24.28 12.40 -4.35
CA ILE A 107 -24.77 12.41 -2.96
C ILE A 107 -25.67 13.61 -2.78
#